data_AF-Q9KJW1-F1
#
_entry.id   AF-Q9KJW1-F1
#
_cell.length_a   1.000
_cell.length_b   1.000
_cell.length_c   1.000
_cell.angle_alpha   90.00
_cell.angle_beta   90.00
_cell.angle_gamma   90.00
#
_symmetry.space_group_name_H-M   'P 1'
#
loop_
_entity.id
_entity.type
_entity.pdbx_description
1 polymer ?
#
loop_
_entity_poly.entity_id
_entity_poly.type
_entity_poly.pdbx_seq_one_letter_code
_entity_poly.pdbx_strand_id
1 'polypeptide(L)'
;PYKKSARIVGDVMGKYHPHGDSSIYDAMVRMAQTFSYRYPLVDGQGNFGSMDGDGAAAMRYTEAKMTKITLELLRDINKDTIDFLDNYDGTEREPEVLPSRFPNLLVNGASGIAVGMATNIPPHNLTEVIDGVLRLSQNPDIT
;
A
#
# COMPACT_ATOMS: atom_id res chain seq x y z
N PRO A 1 -1.74 -17.36 6.37
CA PRO A 1 -2.09 -18.16 5.17
C PRO A 1 -2.63 -17.22 4.09
N TYR A 2 -2.51 -17.59 2.81
CA TYR A 2 -3.12 -16.80 1.73
C TYR A 2 -4.65 -16.85 1.81
N LYS A 3 -5.29 -15.79 1.29
CA LYS A 3 -6.75 -15.69 1.16
C LYS A 3 -7.11 -15.35 -0.28
N LYS A 4 -8.26 -15.85 -0.75
CA LYS A 4 -8.76 -15.55 -2.10
C LYS A 4 -8.88 -14.03 -2.29
N SER A 5 -8.38 -13.54 -3.42
CA SER A 5 -8.41 -12.10 -3.74
C SER A 5 -9.84 -11.57 -3.79
N ALA A 6 -10.78 -12.35 -4.34
CA ALA A 6 -12.20 -12.01 -4.36
C ALA A 6 -12.79 -11.70 -2.97
N ARG A 7 -12.34 -12.43 -1.93
CA ARG A 7 -12.78 -12.17 -0.56
C ARG A 7 -12.21 -10.85 -0.04
N ILE A 8 -10.91 -10.62 -0.25
CA ILE A 8 -10.23 -9.38 0.18
C ILE A 8 -10.90 -8.16 -0.47
N VAL A 9 -11.12 -8.22 -1.79
CA VAL A 9 -11.78 -7.15 -2.55
C VAL A 9 -13.20 -6.91 -2.04
N GLY A 10 -13.99 -7.97 -1.84
CA GLY A 10 -15.36 -7.85 -1.32
C GLY A 10 -15.42 -7.25 0.08
N ASP A 11 -14.54 -7.67 0.99
CA ASP A 11 -14.49 -7.14 2.36
C ASP A 11 -14.10 -5.65 2.37
N VAL A 12 -13.11 -5.24 1.55
CA VAL A 12 -12.68 -3.83 1.42
C VAL A 12 -13.79 -2.98 0.82
N MET A 13 -14.42 -3.47 -0.25
CA MET A 13 -15.49 -2.76 -0.95
C MET A 13 -16.71 -2.54 -0.06
N GLY A 14 -17.13 -3.58 0.67
CA GLY A 14 -18.30 -3.51 1.53
C GLY A 14 -18.13 -2.58 2.72
N LYS A 15 -16.93 -2.54 3.32
CA LYS A 15 -16.68 -1.82 4.58
C LYS A 15 -16.07 -0.43 4.41
N TYR A 16 -15.12 -0.25 3.49
CA TYR A 16 -14.23 0.92 3.52
C TYR A 16 -14.18 1.69 2.19
N HIS A 17 -14.25 1.01 1.05
CA HIS A 17 -14.05 1.64 -0.25
C HIS A 17 -15.26 1.45 -1.18
N PRO A 18 -16.26 2.36 -1.17
CA PRO A 18 -17.53 2.22 -1.88
C PRO A 18 -17.41 2.52 -3.39
N HIS A 19 -16.38 1.96 -4.03
CA HIS A 19 -16.07 2.09 -5.45
C HIS A 19 -15.89 0.72 -6.10
N GLY A 20 -15.74 0.70 -7.43
CA GLY A 20 -15.71 -0.54 -8.22
C GLY A 20 -14.64 -1.54 -7.76
N ASP A 21 -15.02 -2.81 -7.76
CA ASP A 21 -14.17 -3.95 -7.42
C ASP A 21 -12.88 -4.01 -8.27
N SER A 22 -12.98 -3.61 -9.54
CA SER A 22 -11.84 -3.51 -10.46
C SER A 22 -10.74 -2.59 -9.93
N SER A 23 -11.10 -1.41 -9.40
CA SER A 23 -10.11 -0.43 -8.91
C SER A 23 -9.36 -0.96 -7.69
N ILE A 24 -10.08 -1.66 -6.78
CA ILE A 24 -9.49 -2.28 -5.59
C ILE A 24 -8.56 -3.44 -6.00
N TYR A 25 -9.02 -4.29 -6.92
CA TYR A 25 -8.24 -5.44 -7.37
C TYR A 25 -6.97 -5.00 -8.12
N ASP A 26 -7.08 -4.04 -9.04
CA ASP A 26 -5.94 -3.53 -9.81
C ASP A 26 -4.90 -2.85 -8.92
N ALA A 27 -5.34 -2.12 -7.89
CA ALA A 27 -4.45 -1.55 -6.88
C ALA A 27 -3.71 -2.65 -6.10
N MET A 28 -4.41 -3.69 -5.66
CA MET A 28 -3.80 -4.84 -4.97
C MET A 28 -2.82 -5.60 -5.87
N VAL A 29 -3.16 -5.78 -7.15
CA VAL A 29 -2.29 -6.43 -8.14
C VAL A 29 -0.99 -5.66 -8.29
N ARG A 30 -1.05 -4.33 -8.48
CA ARG A 30 0.14 -3.48 -8.58
C ARG A 30 1.03 -3.57 -7.35
N MET A 31 0.45 -3.60 -6.15
CA MET A 31 1.20 -3.75 -4.88
C MET A 31 1.89 -5.11 -4.72
N ALA A 32 1.51 -6.13 -5.51
CA ALA A 32 2.12 -7.46 -5.51
C ALA A 32 3.21 -7.63 -6.60
N GLN A 33 3.26 -6.74 -7.59
CA GLN A 33 4.20 -6.82 -8.71
C GLN A 33 5.57 -6.28 -8.31
N THR A 34 6.59 -7.15 -8.30
CA THR A 34 7.99 -6.82 -7.98
C THR A 34 8.66 -5.88 -8.98
N PHE A 35 8.08 -5.75 -10.18
CA PHE A 35 8.51 -4.79 -11.21
C PHE A 35 7.78 -3.44 -11.12
N SER A 36 6.72 -3.33 -10.30
CA SER A 36 5.99 -2.07 -10.09
C SER A 36 6.32 -1.40 -8.77
N TYR A 37 6.45 -2.17 -7.67
CA TYR A 37 6.82 -1.65 -6.35
C TYR A 37 8.25 -2.05 -6.02
N ARG A 38 9.07 -1.08 -5.58
CA ARG A 38 10.46 -1.35 -5.17
C ARG A 38 10.53 -2.31 -3.98
N TYR A 39 9.58 -2.15 -3.05
CA TYR A 39 9.34 -3.04 -1.91
C TYR A 39 7.84 -3.39 -1.86
N PRO A 40 7.41 -4.52 -2.47
CA PRO A 40 6.01 -4.91 -2.54
C PRO A 40 5.32 -4.99 -1.17
N LEU A 41 4.08 -4.52 -1.12
CA LEU A 41 3.26 -4.52 0.10
C LEU A 41 2.34 -5.75 0.19
N VAL A 42 2.10 -6.41 -0.95
CA VAL A 42 1.29 -7.61 -1.06
C VAL A 42 2.16 -8.77 -1.53
N ASP A 43 2.04 -9.91 -0.86
CA ASP A 43 2.58 -11.19 -1.30
C ASP A 43 1.44 -11.92 -2.03
N GLY A 44 1.56 -12.02 -3.35
CA GLY A 44 0.56 -12.64 -4.23
C GLY A 44 0.95 -14.07 -4.62
N GLN A 45 -0.04 -14.96 -4.65
CA GLN A 45 0.09 -16.32 -5.19
C GLN A 45 -0.85 -16.50 -6.38
N GLY A 46 -0.29 -16.88 -7.53
CA GLY A 46 -0.99 -17.00 -8.82
C GLY A 46 -0.37 -16.09 -9.88
N ASN A 47 -1.09 -15.87 -10.99
CA ASN A 47 -0.66 -14.96 -12.04
C ASN A 47 -1.06 -13.52 -11.70
N PHE A 48 -0.06 -12.67 -11.40
CA PHE A 48 -0.20 -11.24 -11.11
C PHE A 48 0.32 -10.35 -12.25
N GLY A 49 0.43 -10.89 -13.47
CA GLY A 49 0.90 -10.18 -14.65
C GLY A 49 2.42 -10.19 -14.83
N SER A 50 2.87 -9.59 -15.94
CA SER A 50 4.27 -9.59 -16.38
C SER A 50 4.70 -8.19 -16.84
N MET A 51 6.02 -7.99 -17.03
CA MET A 51 6.55 -6.76 -17.64
C MET A 51 6.22 -6.66 -19.14
N ASP A 52 5.82 -7.76 -19.78
CA ASP A 52 5.45 -7.82 -21.20
C ASP A 52 4.05 -7.22 -21.47
N GLY A 53 3.35 -6.80 -20.42
CA GLY A 53 2.03 -6.16 -20.49
C GLY A 53 0.86 -7.11 -20.23
N ASP A 54 1.13 -8.38 -19.88
CA ASP A 54 0.07 -9.31 -19.50
C ASP A 54 -0.56 -8.90 -18.17
N GLY A 55 -1.89 -8.81 -18.15
CA GLY A 55 -2.66 -8.56 -16.95
C GLY A 55 -2.64 -9.74 -15.96
N ALA A 56 -3.06 -9.47 -14.72
CA ALA A 56 -3.29 -10.52 -13.74
C ALA A 56 -4.45 -11.44 -14.15
N ALA A 57 -4.44 -12.67 -13.65
CA ALA A 57 -5.60 -13.56 -13.76
C ALA A 57 -6.78 -13.00 -12.94
N ALA A 58 -8.00 -13.46 -13.21
CA ALA A 58 -9.16 -13.01 -12.44
C ALA A 58 -9.03 -13.30 -10.93
N MET A 59 -9.57 -12.41 -10.09
CA MET A 59 -9.50 -12.45 -8.61
C MET A 59 -10.00 -13.74 -7.93
N ARG A 60 -10.73 -14.60 -8.67
CA ARG A 60 -11.14 -15.94 -8.23
C ARG A 60 -9.99 -16.96 -8.22
N TYR A 61 -8.95 -16.72 -9.00
CA TYR A 61 -7.78 -17.59 -9.13
C TYR A 61 -6.62 -17.15 -8.24
N THR A 62 -6.44 -15.84 -8.04
CA THR A 62 -5.33 -15.29 -7.27
C THR A 62 -5.60 -15.30 -5.77
N GLU A 63 -4.56 -15.46 -4.99
CA GLU A 63 -4.59 -15.33 -3.54
C GLU A 63 -3.56 -14.29 -3.09
N ALA A 64 -3.82 -13.62 -1.97
CA ALA A 64 -2.94 -12.59 -1.45
C ALA A 64 -2.85 -12.64 0.08
N LYS A 65 -1.76 -12.11 0.59
CA LYS A 65 -1.54 -11.76 2.00
C LYS A 65 -0.57 -10.58 2.08
N MET A 66 -0.37 -10.01 3.27
CA MET A 66 0.63 -8.96 3.46
C MET A 66 2.06 -9.51 3.35
N THR A 67 2.97 -8.72 2.77
CA THR A 67 4.41 -8.98 2.92
C THR A 67 4.87 -8.65 4.34
N LYS A 68 6.09 -9.07 4.70
CA LYS A 68 6.67 -8.76 6.01
C LYS A 68 6.82 -7.25 6.25
N ILE A 69 7.20 -6.48 5.23
CA ILE A 69 7.43 -5.04 5.37
C ILE A 69 6.12 -4.26 5.59
N THR A 70 5.00 -4.74 5.05
CA THR A 70 3.67 -4.15 5.31
C THR A 70 3.27 -4.21 6.79
N LEU A 71 3.76 -5.21 7.53
CA LEU A 71 3.52 -5.26 8.98
C LEU A 71 4.15 -4.06 9.70
N GLU A 72 5.24 -3.49 9.18
CA GLU A 72 5.83 -2.26 9.72
C GLU A 72 4.99 -1.01 9.40
N LEU A 73 4.13 -1.03 8.36
CA LEU A 73 3.15 0.04 8.14
C LEU A 73 2.02 0.03 9.18
N LEU A 74 1.62 -1.17 9.60
CA LEU A 74 0.50 -1.39 10.53
C LEU A 74 0.93 -1.58 11.99
N ARG A 75 2.24 -1.57 12.25
CA ARG A 75 2.79 -1.89 13.57
C ARG A 75 2.29 -0.89 14.61
N ASP A 76 1.73 -1.44 15.70
CA ASP A 76 1.14 -0.69 16.82
C ASP A 76 -0.15 0.07 16.51
N ILE A 77 -0.84 -0.24 15.40
CA ILE A 77 -2.11 0.42 15.03
C ILE A 77 -3.22 0.28 16.09
N ASN A 78 -3.23 -0.83 16.86
CA ASN A 78 -4.22 -1.08 17.91
C ASN A 78 -3.81 -0.54 19.29
N LYS A 79 -2.81 0.35 19.36
CA LYS A 79 -2.30 0.93 20.62
C LYS A 79 -2.58 2.42 20.72
N ASP A 80 -3.66 2.89 20.10
CA ASP A 80 -4.06 4.30 20.14
C ASP A 80 -2.94 5.23 19.63
N THR A 81 -2.28 4.83 18.55
CA THR A 81 -1.14 5.57 17.97
C THR A 81 -1.55 6.53 16.86
N ILE A 82 -2.76 6.39 16.34
CA ILE A 82 -3.36 7.16 15.26
C ILE A 82 -4.86 7.28 15.50
N ASP A 83 -5.44 8.33 14.94
CA ASP A 83 -6.89 8.54 14.98
C ASP A 83 -7.60 7.64 13.96
N PHE A 84 -8.81 7.25 14.32
CA PHE A 84 -9.73 6.55 13.44
C PHE A 84 -10.92 7.45 13.11
N LEU A 85 -11.45 7.30 11.91
CA LEU A 85 -12.66 7.94 11.43
C LEU A 85 -13.75 6.89 11.21
N ASP A 86 -15.00 7.36 11.17
CA ASP A 86 -16.10 6.51 10.73
C ASP A 86 -16.00 6.32 9.22
N ASN A 87 -16.34 5.11 8.73
CA ASN A 87 -16.39 4.82 7.29
C ASN A 87 -17.58 5.55 6.62
N TYR A 88 -17.75 5.33 5.31
CA TYR A 88 -18.73 6.04 4.48
C TYR A 88 -20.20 5.94 4.93
N ASP A 89 -20.59 4.90 5.68
CA ASP A 89 -21.96 4.71 6.18
C ASP A 89 -22.07 4.78 7.72
N GLY A 90 -20.97 5.05 8.42
CA GLY A 90 -20.93 5.20 9.87
C GLY A 90 -21.00 3.88 10.66
N THR A 91 -20.85 2.72 10.02
CA THR A 91 -20.98 1.41 10.69
C THR A 91 -19.64 0.75 11.05
N GLU A 92 -18.54 1.19 10.44
CA GLU A 92 -17.19 0.69 10.65
C GLU A 92 -16.23 1.85 10.94
N ARG A 93 -15.02 1.52 11.42
CA ARG A 93 -13.97 2.48 11.73
C ARG A 93 -12.75 2.22 10.85
N GLU A 94 -12.18 3.26 10.24
CA GLU A 94 -10.97 3.18 9.43
C GLU A 94 -9.89 4.17 9.91
N PRO A 95 -8.60 3.84 9.78
CA PRO A 95 -7.53 4.72 10.23
C PRO A 95 -7.41 5.95 9.34
N GLU A 96 -7.28 7.15 9.93
CA GLU A 96 -7.05 8.39 9.15
C GLU A 96 -5.68 8.35 8.45
N VAL A 97 -4.68 7.81 9.15
CA VAL A 97 -3.32 7.56 8.65
C VAL A 97 -2.79 6.24 9.21
N LEU A 98 -1.79 5.65 8.55
CA LEU A 98 -1.11 4.46 9.07
C LEU A 98 0.10 4.85 9.95
N PRO A 99 0.44 4.07 10.98
CA PRO A 99 1.63 4.31 11.81
C PRO A 99 2.96 4.43 11.02
N SER A 100 3.07 3.72 9.88
CA SER A 100 4.16 3.86 8.89
C SER A 100 5.58 3.92 9.48
N ARG A 101 6.07 2.83 10.08
CA ARG A 101 7.40 2.78 10.70
C ARG A 101 8.59 2.87 9.74
N PHE A 102 8.34 3.04 8.43
CA PHE A 102 9.36 3.39 7.45
C PHE A 102 8.79 4.43 6.46
N PRO A 103 9.65 5.24 5.81
CA PRO A 103 9.22 6.35 4.94
C PRO A 103 8.75 5.86 3.55
N ASN A 104 7.58 5.21 3.52
CA ASN A 104 7.05 4.56 2.31
C ASN A 104 6.89 5.49 1.11
N LEU A 105 6.53 6.76 1.32
CA LEU A 105 6.40 7.74 0.24
C LEU A 105 7.68 7.88 -0.59
N LEU A 106 8.84 7.97 0.06
CA LEU A 106 10.13 8.07 -0.64
C LEU A 106 10.59 6.71 -1.16
N VAL A 107 10.35 5.66 -0.37
CA VAL A 107 10.85 4.31 -0.66
C VAL A 107 10.14 3.67 -1.85
N ASN A 108 8.82 3.77 -1.94
CA ASN A 108 8.03 3.21 -3.04
C ASN A 108 7.60 4.25 -4.07
N GLY A 109 7.68 5.55 -3.75
CA GLY A 109 7.26 6.61 -4.66
C GLY A 109 5.74 6.70 -4.80
N ALA A 110 5.30 7.57 -5.70
CA ALA A 110 3.89 7.74 -6.06
C ALA A 110 3.77 8.44 -7.42
N SER A 111 2.76 8.07 -8.21
CA SER A 111 2.37 8.80 -9.41
C SER A 111 0.85 8.98 -9.40
N GLY A 112 0.39 10.18 -9.71
CA GLY A 112 -1.03 10.50 -9.68
C GLY A 112 -1.35 11.79 -10.43
N ILE A 113 -2.53 11.84 -11.02
CA ILE A 113 -3.06 13.01 -11.72
C ILE A 113 -4.38 13.37 -11.07
N ALA A 114 -4.48 14.59 -10.55
CA ALA A 114 -5.71 15.13 -9.97
C ALA A 114 -6.27 16.24 -10.88
N VAL A 115 -7.23 17.01 -10.38
CA VAL A 115 -7.78 18.16 -11.11
C VAL A 115 -6.82 19.34 -10.96
N GLY A 116 -6.14 19.72 -12.04
CA GLY A 116 -5.24 20.87 -12.07
C GLY A 116 -3.83 20.65 -11.52
N MET A 117 -3.48 19.42 -11.11
CA MET A 117 -2.15 19.07 -10.60
C MET A 117 -1.80 17.61 -10.90
N ALA A 118 -0.50 17.30 -10.89
CA ALA A 118 0.03 15.94 -11.04
C ALA A 118 1.26 15.76 -10.14
N THR A 119 1.54 14.51 -9.77
CA THR A 119 2.71 14.12 -8.97
C THR A 119 3.44 12.93 -9.61
N ASN A 120 4.75 12.91 -9.46
CA ASN A 120 5.60 11.80 -9.86
C ASN A 120 6.87 11.75 -8.98
N ILE A 121 6.87 10.86 -8.00
CA ILE A 121 7.97 10.65 -7.05
C ILE A 121 8.57 9.28 -7.35
N PRO A 122 9.87 9.20 -7.73
CA PRO A 122 10.52 7.91 -7.98
C PRO A 122 10.80 7.15 -6.67
N PRO A 123 10.93 5.81 -6.73
CA PRO A 123 11.32 5.01 -5.58
C PRO A 123 12.80 5.21 -5.21
N HIS A 124 13.11 5.11 -3.92
CA HIS A 124 14.45 5.25 -3.37
C HIS A 124 14.86 4.00 -2.57
N ASN A 125 16.17 3.85 -2.31
CA ASN A 125 16.69 2.75 -1.50
C ASN A 125 16.31 2.94 -0.02
N LEU A 126 15.75 1.91 0.63
CA LEU A 126 15.32 1.98 2.02
C LEU A 126 16.46 2.35 2.99
N THR A 127 17.65 1.78 2.80
CA THR A 127 18.81 2.04 3.67
C THR A 127 19.24 3.51 3.58
N GLU A 128 19.38 4.03 2.35
CA GLU A 128 19.79 5.42 2.14
C GLU A 128 18.79 6.41 2.73
N VAL A 129 17.49 6.15 2.56
CA VAL A 129 16.45 7.01 3.13
C VAL A 129 16.47 6.96 4.65
N ILE A 130 16.64 5.78 5.27
CA ILE A 130 16.75 5.66 6.74
C ILE A 130 17.99 6.40 7.24
N ASP A 131 19.15 6.23 6.59
CA ASP A 131 20.39 6.92 6.95
C ASP A 131 20.22 8.44 6.86
N GLY A 132 19.54 8.93 5.83
CA GLY A 132 19.18 10.34 5.66
C GLY A 132 18.27 10.85 6.79
N VAL A 133 17.21 10.11 7.13
CA VAL A 133 16.32 10.45 8.26
C VAL A 133 17.07 10.48 9.58
N LEU A 134 17.96 9.52 9.83
CA LEU A 134 18.78 9.49 11.04
C LEU A 134 19.74 10.69 11.10
N ARG A 135 20.36 11.07 9.98
CA ARG A 135 21.22 12.26 9.91
C ARG A 135 20.44 13.55 10.15
N LEU A 136 19.27 13.70 9.52
CA LEU A 136 18.38 14.84 9.74
C LEU A 136 17.93 14.94 11.20
N SER A 137 17.65 13.82 11.86
CA SER A 137 17.27 13.82 13.28
C SER A 137 18.37 14.30 14.23
N GLN A 138 19.63 14.20 13.81
CA GLN A 138 20.82 14.62 14.58
C GLN A 138 21.27 16.04 14.25
N ASN A 139 20.99 16.50 13.03
CA ASN A 139 21.31 17.84 12.56
C ASN A 139 20.15 18.40 11.72
N PRO A 140 19.26 19.21 12.31
CA PRO A 140 18.14 19.83 11.60
C PRO A 140 18.54 20.74 10.43
N ASP A 141 19.75 21.31 10.46
CA ASP A 141 20.28 22.24 9.44
C ASP A 141 21.16 21.53 8.40
N ILE A 142 21.07 20.20 8.28
CA ILE A 142 21.86 19.43 7.32
C ILE A 142 21.50 19.82 5.87
N THR A 143 22.53 19.99 5.04
CA THR A 143 22.44 20.37 3.62
C THR A 143 22.87 19.24 2.70
#